data_AF-A0A2V6U1Q1-F1
#
_entry.id   AF-A0A2V6U1Q1-F1
#
_cell.length_a   1.000
_cell.length_b   1.000
_cell.length_c   1.000
_cell.angle_alpha   90.00
_cell.angle_beta   90.00
_cell.angle_gamma   90.00
#
_symmetry.space_group_name_H-M   'P 1'
#
loop_
_entity.id
_entity.type
_entity.pdbx_description
1 polymer ?
#
loop_
_entity_poly.entity_id
_entity_poly.type
_entity_poly.pdbx_seq_one_letter_code
_entity_poly.pdbx_strand_id
1 'polypeptide(L)'
;YVAPTDAQALAEARDAEMWYQESLRRFLIPERIDRVHPLLQPGFRAMQERFATVSWEQLVAESVAFGSPDTVAERVDEFRRLGVGEMLCWMNFGGLPQDRVRRSMELFAREVMPRFR
;
A
#
# COMPACT_ATOMS: atom_id res chain seq x y z
N TYR A 1 -2.19 -6.31 3.42
CA TYR A 1 -3.19 -7.29 2.98
C TYR A 1 -2.67 -8.67 3.32
N VAL A 2 -3.46 -9.49 4.01
CA VAL A 2 -3.06 -10.82 4.46
C VAL A 2 -3.98 -11.84 3.81
N ALA A 3 -3.38 -12.84 3.17
CA ALA A 3 -4.06 -14.02 2.67
C ALA A 3 -3.31 -15.29 3.15
N PRO A 4 -3.83 -16.51 2.97
CA PRO A 4 -3.14 -17.73 3.40
C PRO A 4 -1.75 -17.93 2.78
N THR A 5 -1.51 -17.41 1.58
CA THR A 5 -0.22 -17.51 0.89
C THR A 5 0.15 -16.18 0.25
N ASP A 6 1.45 -15.99 0.01
CA ASP A 6 1.97 -14.80 -0.67
C ASP A 6 1.37 -14.65 -2.08
N ALA A 7 1.36 -15.74 -2.85
CA ALA A 7 0.80 -15.74 -4.20
C ALA A 7 -0.68 -15.31 -4.21
N GLN A 8 -1.47 -15.78 -3.25
CA GLN A 8 -2.87 -15.37 -3.13
C GLN A 8 -2.99 -13.89 -2.74
N ALA A 9 -2.20 -13.42 -1.78
CA ALA A 9 -2.24 -12.02 -1.35
C ALA A 9 -1.89 -11.07 -2.51
N LEU A 10 -0.83 -11.38 -3.26
CA LEU A 10 -0.39 -10.59 -4.40
C LEU A 10 -1.45 -10.59 -5.52
N ALA A 11 -2.02 -11.74 -5.85
CA ALA A 11 -3.04 -11.84 -6.89
C ALA A 11 -4.33 -11.08 -6.52
N GLU A 12 -4.78 -11.20 -5.27
CA GLU A 12 -6.02 -10.56 -4.82
C GLU A 12 -5.90 -9.05 -4.63
N ALA A 13 -4.70 -8.55 -4.30
CA ALA A 13 -4.44 -7.14 -4.03
C ALA A 13 -4.05 -6.33 -5.27
N ARG A 14 -3.46 -6.95 -6.30
CA ARG A 14 -2.81 -6.24 -7.43
C ARG A 14 -3.69 -5.18 -8.08
N ASP A 15 -4.85 -5.57 -8.56
CA ASP A 15 -5.71 -4.66 -9.32
C ASP A 15 -6.21 -3.50 -8.47
N ALA A 16 -6.58 -3.78 -7.21
CA ALA A 16 -7.05 -2.78 -6.27
C ALA A 16 -5.93 -1.78 -5.91
N GLU A 17 -4.73 -2.28 -5.60
CA GLU A 17 -3.59 -1.42 -5.27
C GLU A 17 -3.17 -0.57 -6.47
N MET A 18 -3.06 -1.15 -7.66
CA MET A 18 -2.70 -0.38 -8.86
C MET A 18 -3.75 0.68 -9.20
N TRP A 19 -5.04 0.37 -9.02
CA TRP A 19 -6.10 1.35 -9.16
C TRP A 19 -6.01 2.45 -8.09
N TYR A 20 -5.67 2.10 -6.84
CA TYR A 20 -5.47 3.07 -5.76
C TYR A 20 -4.32 4.02 -6.07
N GLN A 21 -3.18 3.51 -6.54
CA GLN A 21 -2.02 4.33 -6.91
C GLN A 21 -2.32 5.28 -8.07
N GLU A 22 -3.02 4.80 -9.11
CA GLU A 22 -3.45 5.67 -10.21
C GLU A 22 -4.47 6.71 -9.76
N SER A 23 -5.40 6.34 -8.87
CA SER A 23 -6.39 7.27 -8.31
C SER A 23 -5.72 8.33 -7.44
N LEU A 24 -4.76 7.93 -6.61
CA LEU A 24 -3.96 8.82 -5.78
C LEU A 24 -3.16 9.79 -6.65
N ARG A 25 -2.55 9.31 -7.74
CA ARG A 25 -1.84 10.14 -8.71
C ARG A 25 -2.75 11.21 -9.32
N ARG A 26 -3.96 10.82 -9.76
CA ARG A 26 -4.95 11.76 -10.32
C ARG A 26 -5.48 12.75 -9.30
N PHE A 27 -5.60 12.33 -8.04
CA PHE A 27 -6.04 13.21 -6.96
C PHE A 27 -4.98 14.24 -6.58
N LEU A 28 -3.71 13.83 -6.52
CA LEU A 28 -2.61 14.68 -6.07
C LEU A 28 -2.05 15.60 -7.17
N ILE A 29 -2.15 15.19 -8.45
CA ILE A 29 -1.47 15.87 -9.55
C ILE A 29 -2.52 16.41 -10.53
N PRO A 30 -2.60 17.74 -10.72
CA PRO A 30 -3.49 18.35 -11.70
C PRO A 30 -3.21 17.83 -13.11
N GLU A 31 -4.27 17.53 -13.88
CA GLU A 31 -4.12 17.11 -15.29
C GLU A 31 -3.47 18.18 -16.16
N ARG A 32 -3.70 19.46 -15.82
CA ARG A 32 -3.20 20.63 -16.56
C ARG A 32 -2.31 21.48 -15.66
N ILE A 33 -1.09 21.01 -15.42
CA ILE A 33 -0.11 21.70 -14.58
C ILE A 33 0.18 23.13 -15.08
N ASP A 34 0.11 23.36 -16.38
CA ASP A 34 0.24 24.68 -16.99
C ASP A 34 -0.82 25.70 -16.52
N ARG A 35 -1.96 25.22 -16.01
CA ARG A 35 -3.08 26.06 -15.54
C ARG A 35 -3.08 26.34 -14.04
N VAL A 36 -2.23 25.68 -13.26
CA VAL A 36 -2.03 26.03 -11.85
C VAL A 36 -1.03 27.18 -11.72
N HIS A 37 -1.07 27.88 -10.58
CA HIS A 37 -0.23 29.04 -10.31
C HIS A 37 1.26 28.73 -10.58
N PRO A 38 2.01 29.59 -11.30
CA PRO A 38 3.39 29.29 -11.72
C PRO A 38 4.33 28.83 -10.59
N LEU A 39 4.19 29.38 -9.39
CA LEU A 39 4.99 28.98 -8.22
C LEU A 39 4.79 27.52 -7.78
N LEU A 40 3.64 26.92 -8.10
CA LEU A 40 3.32 25.53 -7.72
C LEU A 40 3.70 24.53 -8.81
N GLN A 41 3.89 24.98 -10.06
CA GLN A 41 4.13 24.11 -11.21
C GLN A 41 5.38 23.22 -11.06
N PRO A 42 6.54 23.71 -10.58
CA PRO A 42 7.72 22.86 -10.40
C PRO A 42 7.47 21.72 -9.41
N GLY A 43 6.74 22.00 -8.31
CA GLY A 43 6.38 20.99 -7.32
C GLY A 43 5.51 19.88 -7.91
N PHE A 44 4.51 20.24 -8.70
CA PHE A 44 3.66 19.25 -9.38
C PHE A 44 4.40 18.44 -10.45
N ARG A 45 5.36 19.04 -11.17
CA ARG A 45 6.20 18.31 -12.14
C ARG A 45 7.12 17.30 -11.46
N ALA A 46 7.77 17.70 -10.36
CA ALA A 46 8.59 16.78 -9.56
C ALA A 46 7.74 15.64 -8.97
N MET A 47 6.50 15.93 -8.55
CA MET A 47 5.56 14.89 -8.11
C MET A 47 5.19 13.95 -9.27
N GLN A 48 4.92 14.48 -10.47
CA GLN A 48 4.59 13.68 -11.65
C GLN A 48 5.71 12.71 -12.02
N GLU A 49 6.96 13.16 -11.97
CA GLU A 49 8.12 12.30 -12.22
C GLU A 49 8.24 11.17 -11.18
N ARG A 50 8.04 11.49 -9.89
CA ARG A 50 8.05 10.49 -8.80
C ARG A 50 6.96 9.43 -8.95
N PHE A 51 5.76 9.84 -9.36
CA PHE A 51 4.65 8.89 -9.56
C PHE A 51 4.79 8.09 -10.86
N ALA A 52 5.55 8.57 -11.86
CA ALA A 52 5.76 7.86 -13.13
C ALA A 52 6.57 6.57 -12.96
N THR A 53 7.33 6.44 -11.87
CA THR A 53 8.18 5.26 -11.60
C THR A 53 7.51 4.21 -10.71
N VAL A 54 6.27 4.41 -10.28
CA VAL A 54 5.59 3.46 -9.39
C VAL A 54 5.23 2.19 -10.16
N SER A 55 5.96 1.10 -9.90
CA SER A 55 5.70 -0.24 -10.44
C SER A 55 5.15 -1.17 -9.37
N TRP A 56 4.41 -2.21 -9.78
CA TRP A 56 3.87 -3.22 -8.88
C TRP A 56 5.00 -3.91 -8.09
N GLU A 57 6.09 -4.23 -8.78
CA GLU A 57 7.24 -4.91 -8.21
C GLU A 57 7.92 -4.06 -7.13
N GLN A 58 8.09 -2.74 -7.37
CA GLN A 58 8.60 -1.83 -6.33
C GLN A 58 7.64 -1.67 -5.15
N LEU A 59 6.33 -1.59 -5.39
CA LEU A 59 5.36 -1.47 -4.30
C LEU A 59 5.44 -2.68 -3.37
N VAL A 60 5.45 -3.89 -3.94
CA VAL A 60 5.57 -5.15 -3.20
C VAL A 60 6.89 -5.23 -2.44
N ALA A 61 8.00 -4.83 -3.06
CA ALA A 61 9.31 -4.89 -2.42
C ALA A 61 9.47 -3.87 -1.28
N GLU A 62 9.01 -2.64 -1.47
CA GLU A 62 9.46 -1.52 -0.63
C GLU A 62 8.36 -0.90 0.23
N SER A 63 7.10 -0.97 -0.20
CA SER A 63 6.04 -0.08 0.36
C SER A 63 4.87 -0.80 1.02
N VAL A 64 4.46 -1.98 0.51
CA VAL A 64 3.25 -2.67 1.00
C VAL A 64 3.60 -3.89 1.85
N ALA A 65 2.72 -4.22 2.79
CA ALA A 65 2.78 -5.46 3.56
C ALA A 65 1.70 -6.43 3.03
N PHE A 66 1.98 -7.05 1.88
CA PHE A 66 1.10 -8.03 1.22
C PHE A 66 1.71 -9.42 1.28
N GLY A 67 1.01 -10.38 1.86
CA GLY A 67 1.54 -11.74 1.93
C GLY A 67 0.72 -12.70 2.80
N SER A 68 1.36 -13.82 3.11
CA SER A 68 1.02 -14.76 4.17
C SER A 68 1.12 -14.10 5.55
N PRO A 69 0.55 -14.71 6.61
CA PRO A 69 0.76 -14.24 7.97
C PRO A 69 2.24 -14.17 8.36
N ASP A 70 3.07 -15.10 7.88
CA ASP A 70 4.50 -15.12 8.16
C ASP A 70 5.21 -13.94 7.49
N THR A 71 5.02 -13.77 6.19
CA THR A 71 5.60 -12.66 5.41
C THR A 71 5.20 -11.29 5.97
N VAL A 72 3.92 -11.14 6.35
CA VAL A 72 3.44 -9.88 6.94
C VAL A 72 4.00 -9.67 8.34
N ALA A 73 4.15 -10.74 9.14
CA ALA A 73 4.78 -10.64 10.45
C ALA A 73 6.27 -10.25 10.32
N GLU A 74 7.03 -10.84 9.40
CA GLU A 74 8.42 -10.45 9.16
C GLU A 74 8.55 -8.96 8.85
N ARG A 75 7.65 -8.44 8.00
CA ARG A 75 7.60 -7.01 7.67
C ARG A 75 7.25 -6.13 8.87
N VAL A 76 6.32 -6.56 9.72
CA VAL A 76 6.00 -5.86 10.98
C VAL A 76 7.22 -5.87 11.92
N ASP A 77 7.93 -6.99 12.00
CA ASP A 77 9.12 -7.10 12.84
C ASP A 77 10.28 -6.23 12.32
N GLU A 78 10.44 -6.09 11.00
CA GLU A 78 11.36 -5.12 10.41
C GLU A 78 11.08 -3.69 10.89
N PHE A 79 9.82 -3.24 10.79
CA PHE A 79 9.44 -1.91 11.26
C PHE A 79 9.68 -1.75 12.76
N ARG A 80 9.36 -2.77 13.56
CA ARG A 80 9.63 -2.77 15.00
C ARG A 80 11.12 -2.67 15.30
N ARG A 81 11.98 -3.41 14.60
CA ARG A 81 13.45 -3.35 14.76
C ARG A 81 14.02 -1.98 14.37
N LEU A 82 13.35 -1.27 13.46
CA LEU A 82 13.68 0.12 13.11
C LEU A 82 13.18 1.15 14.14
N GLY A 83 12.52 0.72 15.23
CA GLY A 83 12.04 1.59 16.30
C GLY A 83 10.66 2.19 16.05
N VAL A 84 9.90 1.69 15.07
CA VAL A 84 8.51 2.10 14.86
C VAL A 84 7.65 1.64 16.04
N GLY A 85 7.11 2.59 16.80
CA GLY A 85 6.29 2.31 17.99
C GLY A 85 4.81 2.05 17.68
N GLU A 86 4.28 2.64 16.60
CA GLU A 86 2.88 2.50 16.20
C GLU A 86 2.78 2.34 14.68
N MET A 87 1.85 1.49 14.24
CA MET A 87 1.60 1.24 12.82
C MET A 87 0.12 1.48 12.50
N LEU A 88 -0.14 2.39 11.56
CA LEU A 88 -1.47 2.54 10.96
C LEU A 88 -1.62 1.56 9.80
N CYS A 89 -2.50 0.57 9.97
CA CYS A 89 -2.74 -0.45 8.95
C CYS A 89 -3.83 0.03 7.96
N TRP A 90 -3.41 0.48 6.78
CA TRP A 90 -4.32 0.79 5.67
C TRP A 90 -4.82 -0.50 5.00
N MET A 91 -5.91 -1.07 5.54
CA MET A 91 -6.38 -2.42 5.18
C MET A 91 -7.46 -2.43 4.10
N ASN A 92 -8.17 -1.32 3.90
CA ASN A 92 -9.20 -1.16 2.88
C ASN A 92 -8.73 -0.16 1.82
N PHE A 93 -8.23 -0.67 0.70
CA PHE A 93 -7.71 0.13 -0.39
C PHE A 93 -8.38 -0.27 -1.71
N GLY A 94 -8.30 0.63 -2.69
CA GLY A 94 -8.49 0.26 -4.08
C GLY A 94 -9.86 -0.26 -4.49
N GLY A 95 -10.89 -0.11 -3.64
CA GLY A 95 -12.19 -0.72 -3.88
C GLY A 95 -12.21 -2.24 -3.67
N LEU A 96 -11.35 -2.79 -2.82
CA LEU A 96 -11.37 -4.21 -2.47
C LEU A 96 -12.78 -4.67 -2.04
N PRO A 97 -13.23 -5.86 -2.48
CA PRO A 97 -14.46 -6.46 -1.97
C PRO A 97 -14.45 -6.56 -0.43
N GLN A 98 -15.58 -6.20 0.19
CA GLN A 98 -15.69 -6.08 1.65
C GLN A 98 -15.41 -7.39 2.39
N ASP A 99 -15.77 -8.53 1.79
CA ASP A 99 -15.47 -9.87 2.30
C ASP A 99 -13.95 -10.14 2.33
N ARG A 100 -13.20 -9.68 1.34
CA ARG A 100 -11.73 -9.79 1.30
C ARG A 100 -11.07 -8.92 2.35
N VAL A 101 -11.52 -7.67 2.49
CA VAL A 101 -11.04 -6.76 3.53
C VAL A 101 -11.25 -7.40 4.91
N ARG A 102 -12.47 -7.87 5.17
CA ARG A 102 -12.81 -8.52 6.44
C ARG A 102 -11.95 -9.75 6.71
N ARG A 103 -11.81 -10.66 5.72
CA ARG A 103 -10.96 -11.85 5.82
C ARG A 103 -9.50 -11.49 6.12
N SER A 104 -8.95 -10.49 5.42
CA SER A 104 -7.58 -10.03 5.66
C SER A 104 -7.41 -9.44 7.06
N MET A 105 -8.39 -8.70 7.57
CA MET A 105 -8.34 -8.13 8.93
C MET A 105 -8.44 -9.22 9.99
N GLU A 106 -9.34 -10.20 9.82
CA GLU A 106 -9.48 -11.35 10.72
C GLU A 106 -8.21 -12.18 10.77
N LEU A 107 -7.58 -12.42 9.61
CA LEU A 107 -6.33 -13.17 9.51
C LEU A 107 -5.16 -12.41 10.16
N PHE A 108 -5.03 -11.11 9.90
CA PHE A 108 -4.03 -10.26 10.56
C PHE A 108 -4.19 -10.27 12.09
N ALA A 109 -5.42 -10.10 12.58
CA ALA A 109 -5.72 -10.08 14.00
C ALA A 109 -5.46 -11.43 14.70
N ARG A 110 -5.74 -12.54 14.02
CA ARG A 110 -5.58 -13.88 14.57
C ARG A 110 -4.15 -14.40 14.50
N GLU A 111 -3.41 -14.10 13.44
CA GLU A 111 -2.16 -14.81 13.12
C GLU A 111 -0.91 -13.91 13.09
N VAL A 112 -1.08 -12.59 12.90
CA VAL A 112 0.05 -11.64 12.88
C VAL A 112 0.15 -10.92 14.23
N MET A 113 -0.91 -10.23 14.66
CA MET A 113 -0.88 -9.42 15.88
C MET A 113 -0.39 -10.15 17.14
N PRO A 114 -0.76 -11.42 17.41
CA PRO A 114 -0.31 -12.11 18.62
C PRO A 114 1.20 -12.34 18.70
N ARG A 115 1.95 -12.25 17.59
CA ARG A 115 3.41 -12.43 17.57
C ARG A 115 4.19 -11.26 18.18
N PHE A 116 3.52 -10.12 18.38
CA PHE A 116 4.14 -8.86 18.82
C PHE A 116 3.58 -8.33 20.14
N ARG A 117 2.73 -9.12 20.80
CA ARG A 117 2.13 -8.81 22.11
C ARG A 117 3.10 -9.08 23.25
#